data_AF-A0A8X6XSR3-F1
#
_entry.id   AF-A0A8X6XSR3-F1
#
_cell.length_a   1.000
_cell.length_b   1.000
_cell.length_c   1.000
_cell.angle_alpha   90.00
_cell.angle_beta   90.00
_cell.angle_gamma   90.00
#
_symmetry.space_group_name_H-M   'P 1'
#
loop_
_entity.id
_entity.type
_entity.pdbx_description
1 polymer ?
#
loop_
_entity_poly.entity_id
_entity_poly.type
_entity_poly.pdbx_seq_one_letter_code
_entity_poly.pdbx_strand_id
1 'polypeptide(L)'
;MIDKSEEYDLLSPWLGTGLFLSTGTKWRSRRKLLTPAFHFSILDEFIPVFQEQSNVLVSKLQSLVREPWVDVVPLTTACTLDIICREY
;
A
#
# COMPACT_ATOMS: atom_id res chain seq x y z
N MET A 1 6.43 4.05 26.68
CA MET A 1 5.89 3.73 25.33
C MET A 1 4.49 4.26 25.30
N ILE A 2 4.12 4.96 24.24
CA ILE A 2 2.78 5.54 24.09
C ILE A 2 1.87 4.41 23.61
N ASP A 3 0.83 4.09 24.37
CA ASP A 3 -0.21 3.18 23.93
C ASP A 3 -1.03 3.83 22.81
N LYS A 4 -1.52 3.01 21.87
CA LYS A 4 -2.40 3.52 20.81
C LYS A 4 -3.73 3.92 21.43
N SER A 5 -4.39 4.88 20.81
CA SER A 5 -5.71 5.33 21.24
C SER A 5 -6.75 4.21 21.06
N GLU A 6 -7.83 4.26 21.83
CA GLU A 6 -8.85 3.19 21.87
C GLU A 6 -9.55 2.98 20.52
N GLU A 7 -9.56 3.98 19.62
CA GLU A 7 -10.13 3.85 18.28
C GLU A 7 -9.41 2.77 17.44
N TYR A 8 -8.17 2.43 17.78
CA TYR A 8 -7.41 1.37 17.11
C TYR A 8 -7.99 -0.03 17.40
N ASP A 9 -8.74 -0.22 18.49
CA ASP A 9 -9.36 -1.50 18.84
C ASP A 9 -10.46 -1.91 17.87
N LEU A 10 -11.08 -0.93 17.19
CA LEU A 10 -12.06 -1.17 16.13
C LEU A 10 -11.49 -2.00 14.96
N LEU A 11 -10.18 -1.93 14.76
CA LEU A 11 -9.48 -2.65 13.69
C LEU A 11 -8.94 -4.01 14.15
N SER A 12 -9.02 -4.32 15.44
CA SER A 12 -8.52 -5.57 16.03
C SER A 12 -9.16 -6.83 15.41
N PRO A 13 -10.48 -6.89 15.11
CA PRO A 13 -11.06 -8.07 14.45
C PRO A 13 -10.47 -8.36 13.07
N TRP A 14 -9.98 -7.34 12.35
CA TRP A 14 -9.42 -7.47 11.01
C TRP A 14 -7.90 -7.65 11.02
N LEU A 15 -7.18 -6.80 11.77
CA LEU A 15 -5.71 -6.71 11.74
C LEU A 15 -5.04 -7.40 12.94
N GLY A 16 -5.84 -7.91 13.89
CA GLY A 16 -5.38 -8.56 15.11
C GLY A 16 -4.42 -7.67 15.90
N THR A 17 -3.26 -8.22 16.23
CA THR A 17 -2.18 -7.44 16.88
C THR A 17 -1.03 -7.17 15.92
N GLY A 18 -1.34 -6.99 14.63
CA GLY A 18 -0.43 -6.67 13.52
C GLY A 18 0.49 -5.47 13.79
N LEU A 19 1.44 -5.18 12.89
CA LEU A 19 2.41 -4.08 13.08
C LEU A 19 1.70 -2.76 13.44
N PHE A 20 0.58 -2.46 12.79
CA PHE A 20 -0.19 -1.22 12.99
C PHE A 20 -0.80 -1.10 14.40
N LEU A 21 -1.30 -2.21 14.94
CA LEU A 21 -2.04 -2.27 16.21
C LEU A 21 -1.16 -2.64 17.41
N SER A 22 -0.03 -3.30 17.19
CA SER A 22 0.91 -3.63 18.26
C SER A 22 1.51 -2.37 18.90
N THR A 23 1.67 -2.39 20.22
CA THR A 23 2.45 -1.42 21.00
C THR A 23 3.69 -2.11 21.59
N GLY A 24 4.48 -1.37 22.38
CA GLY A 24 5.43 -2.05 23.24
C GLY A 24 6.66 -2.63 22.53
N THR A 25 7.24 -3.63 23.18
CA THR A 25 8.29 -4.49 22.64
C THR A 25 7.83 -5.29 21.42
N LYS A 26 6.53 -5.64 21.36
CA LYS A 26 5.93 -6.37 20.23
C LYS A 26 5.99 -5.57 18.94
N TRP A 27 5.61 -4.29 18.99
CA TRP A 27 5.75 -3.37 17.87
C TRP A 27 7.21 -3.24 17.43
N ARG A 28 8.11 -3.02 18.39
CA ARG A 28 9.54 -2.82 18.11
C ARG A 28 10.15 -4.03 17.41
N SER A 29 9.83 -5.23 17.89
CA SER A 29 10.30 -6.49 17.29
C SER A 29 9.79 -6.67 15.86
N ARG A 30 8.50 -6.48 15.63
CA ARG A 30 7.88 -6.59 14.29
C ARG A 30 8.39 -5.55 13.32
N ARG A 31 8.56 -4.30 13.77
CA ARG A 31 9.13 -3.23 12.95
C ARG A 31 10.57 -3.56 12.55
N LYS A 32 11.38 -4.05 13.50
CA LYS A 32 12.76 -4.47 13.22
C LYS A 32 12.82 -5.59 12.19
N LEU A 33 11.89 -6.55 12.26
CA LEU A 33 11.80 -7.65 11.30
C LEU A 33 11.41 -7.18 9.89
N LEU A 34 10.47 -6.24 9.77
CA LEU A 34 9.90 -5.82 8.48
C LEU A 34 10.70 -4.71 7.77
N THR A 35 11.38 -3.83 8.51
CA THR A 35 12.10 -2.69 7.93
C THR A 35 13.08 -3.06 6.79
N PRO A 36 13.82 -4.19 6.87
CA PRO A 36 14.72 -4.59 5.78
C PRO A 36 14.01 -4.80 4.43
N ALA A 37 12.75 -5.28 4.42
CA ALA A 37 11.97 -5.51 3.21
C ALA A 37 11.56 -4.20 2.49
N PHE A 38 11.71 -3.05 3.15
CA PHE A 38 11.43 -1.72 2.61
C PHE A 38 12.71 -0.86 2.50
N HIS A 39 13.88 -1.51 2.43
CA HIS A 39 15.13 -0.82 2.14
C HIS A 39 15.15 -0.38 0.67
N PHE A 40 15.78 0.76 0.37
CA PHE A 40 15.77 1.36 -0.98
C PHE A 40 16.20 0.40 -2.09
N SER A 41 17.20 -0.44 -1.83
CA SER A 41 17.64 -1.47 -2.79
C SER A 41 16.53 -2.43 -3.21
N ILE A 42 15.61 -2.76 -2.29
CA ILE A 42 14.46 -3.62 -2.59
C ILE A 42 13.36 -2.79 -3.26
N LEU A 43 13.17 -1.53 -2.86
CA LEU A 43 12.22 -0.62 -3.52
C LEU A 43 12.56 -0.41 -5.00
N ASP A 44 13.85 -0.38 -5.34
CA ASP A 44 14.31 -0.30 -6.74
C ASP A 44 13.86 -1.51 -7.56
N GLU A 45 13.77 -2.70 -6.96
CA GLU A 45 13.25 -3.91 -7.60
C GLU A 45 11.75 -3.81 -7.94
N PHE A 46 10.99 -2.93 -7.27
CA PHE A 46 9.57 -2.66 -7.57
C PHE A 46 9.36 -1.64 -8.69
N ILE A 47 10.38 -0.89 -9.13
CA ILE A 47 10.25 0.12 -10.19
C ILE A 47 9.63 -0.44 -11.47
N PRO A 48 10.04 -1.64 -11.98
CA PRO A 48 9.41 -2.24 -13.16
C PRO A 48 7.91 -2.47 -12.97
N VAL A 49 7.48 -2.89 -11.77
CA VAL A 49 6.07 -3.10 -11.44
C VAL A 49 5.30 -1.77 -11.49
N PHE A 50 5.85 -0.71 -10.87
CA PHE A 50 5.24 0.61 -10.90
C PHE A 50 5.11 1.13 -12.33
N GLN A 51 6.15 0.96 -13.15
CA GLN A 51 6.14 1.40 -14.54
C GLN A 51 5.07 0.67 -15.35
N GLU A 52 4.97 -0.66 -15.21
CA GLU A 52 3.98 -1.43 -15.95
C GLU A 52 2.55 -1.03 -15.57
N GLN A 53 2.24 -0.94 -14.28
CA GLN A 53 0.90 -0.56 -13.82
C GLN A 53 0.58 0.91 -14.13
N SER A 54 1.59 1.79 -14.13
CA SER A 54 1.44 3.17 -14.60
C SER A 54 1.08 3.23 -16.09
N ASN A 55 1.69 2.38 -16.93
CA ASN A 55 1.35 2.31 -18.35
C ASN A 55 -0.08 1.79 -18.58
N VAL A 56 -0.54 0.83 -17.78
CA VAL A 56 -1.94 0.37 -17.80
C VAL A 56 -2.89 1.51 -17.41
N LEU A 57 -2.57 2.26 -16.34
CA LEU A 57 -3.35 3.42 -15.91
C LEU A 57 -3.40 4.50 -17.01
N VAL A 58 -2.27 4.83 -17.63
CA VAL A 58 -2.20 5.79 -18.74
C VAL A 58 -3.06 5.32 -19.91
N SER A 59 -3.00 4.04 -20.28
CA SER A 59 -3.82 3.47 -21.35
C SER A 59 -5.32 3.60 -21.06
N LYS A 60 -5.74 3.36 -19.79
CA LYS A 60 -7.12 3.57 -19.35
C LYS A 60 -7.52 5.05 -19.45
N LEU A 61 -6.67 5.97 -18.97
CA LEU A 61 -6.91 7.40 -19.07
C LEU A 61 -6.99 7.90 -20.52
N GLN A 62 -6.17 7.37 -21.42
CA GLN A 62 -6.20 7.70 -22.85
C GLN A 62 -7.55 7.36 -23.50
N SER A 63 -8.20 6.29 -23.04
CA SER A 63 -9.54 5.92 -23.53
C SER A 63 -10.64 6.89 -23.09
N LEU A 64 -10.39 7.69 -22.05
CA LEU A 64 -11.35 8.62 -21.43
C LEU A 64 -11.11 10.09 -21.82
N VAL A 65 -10.17 10.38 -22.74
CA VAL A 65 -9.79 11.76 -23.12
C VAL A 65 -10.96 12.59 -23.68
N ARG A 66 -11.99 11.92 -24.22
CA ARG A 66 -13.17 12.59 -24.77
C ARG A 66 -14.23 12.90 -23.71
N GLU A 67 -14.09 12.36 -22.50
CA GLU A 67 -15.03 12.62 -21.42
C GLU A 67 -14.81 14.02 -20.85
N PRO A 68 -15.89 14.75 -20.51
CA PRO A 68 -15.79 16.11 -19.97
C PRO A 68 -15.16 16.16 -18.57
N TRP A 69 -15.21 15.05 -17.83
CA TRP A 69 -14.58 14.86 -16.53
C TRP A 69 -14.33 13.37 -16.30
N VAL A 70 -13.34 13.07 -15.48
CA VAL A 70 -12.97 11.69 -15.11
C VAL A 70 -12.86 11.61 -13.60
N ASP A 71 -13.56 10.65 -12.99
CA ASP A 71 -13.28 10.27 -11.60
C ASP A 71 -12.02 9.41 -11.57
N VAL A 72 -10.96 9.96 -10.98
CA VAL A 72 -9.65 9.31 -10.91
C VAL A 72 -9.56 8.29 -9.78
N VAL A 73 -10.42 8.36 -8.76
CA VAL A 73 -10.30 7.53 -7.55
C VAL A 73 -10.38 6.03 -7.89
N PRO A 74 -11.33 5.54 -8.71
CA PRO A 74 -11.38 4.13 -9.08
C PRO A 74 -10.15 3.69 -9.87
N LEU A 75 -9.65 4.56 -10.76
CA LEU A 75 -8.50 4.27 -11.62
C LEU A 75 -7.21 4.16 -10.81
N THR A 76 -6.97 5.11 -9.91
CA THR A 76 -5.80 5.10 -9.03
C THR A 76 -5.88 4.01 -7.98
N THR A 77 -7.09 3.70 -7.48
CA THR A 77 -7.29 2.59 -6.53
C THR A 77 -6.97 1.25 -7.17
N ALA A 78 -7.46 1.00 -8.39
CA ALA A 78 -7.14 -0.20 -9.14
C ALA A 78 -5.63 -0.30 -9.42
N CYS A 79 -5.01 0.77 -9.92
CA CYS A 79 -3.56 0.81 -10.16
C CYS A 79 -2.75 0.53 -8.88
N THR A 80 -3.13 1.14 -7.76
CA THR A 80 -2.45 0.93 -6.47
C THR A 80 -2.61 -0.51 -5.99
N LEU A 81 -3.80 -1.10 -6.17
CA LEU A 81 -4.05 -2.49 -5.81
C LEU A 81 -3.23 -3.44 -6.69
N ASP A 82 -3.18 -3.21 -8.00
CA ASP A 82 -2.39 -4.00 -8.95
C ASP A 82 -0.89 -3.92 -8.64
N ILE A 83 -0.41 -2.76 -8.17
CA ILE A 83 0.97 -2.58 -7.68
C ILE A 83 1.23 -3.38 -6.40
N ILE A 84 0.33 -3.32 -5.41
CA ILE A 84 0.52 -3.96 -4.10
C ILE A 84 0.37 -5.48 -4.18
N CYS A 85 -0.59 -5.95 -4.97
CA CYS A 85 -0.95 -7.37 -5.07
C CYS A 85 -0.18 -8.13 -6.15
N ARG A 86 0.81 -7.50 -6.79
CA ARG A 86 1.56 -8.17 -7.83
C ARG A 86 2.34 -9.36 -7.27
N GLU A 87 2.06 -10.53 -7.80
CA GLU A 87 2.87 -11.73 -7.54
C GLU A 87 4.21 -11.60 -8.29
N TYR A 88 5.29 -11.91 -7.58
CA TYR A 88 6.65 -12.01 -8.11
C TYR A 88 6.91 -13.38 -8.72
#